data_AF-A0A2S9BPS4-F1
#
_entry.id   AF-A0A2S9BPS4-F1
#
_cell.length_a   1.000
_cell.length_b   1.000
_cell.length_c   1.000
_cell.angle_alpha   90.00
_cell.angle_beta   90.00
_cell.angle_gamma   90.00
#
_symmetry.space_group_name_H-M   'P 1'
#
loop_
_entity.id
_entity.type
_entity.pdbx_description
1 polymer ?
#
loop_
_entity_poly.entity_id
_entity_poly.type
_entity_poly.pdbx_seq_one_letter_code
_entity_poly.pdbx_strand_id
1 'polypeptide(L)'
;MRRVLAVTLAAAVVLSAGVLARADALDRERVAVVAEFGSLSQEYHEARQRTEYLEATIAQAEQDTADRAAVLAVRPAFVAEITALSRVFDNAQGMVDTASHRAAALSAQQTVLAESRDPATVTAATATVHALAEKVGTQVASVQAAQSAGPGGPAWTSSGPDGYARVRAALDLVGGGGVGLYESSSCAGGNAPACANSNGYIKYRGDIANWSAGRLNWAMAHELAHIYQFRVWGALTSSGAYASMFGNDPEFLANCMAVVRGYPGSVGCNGDQQAWASGIWVGAVR
;
A
#
# COMPACT_ATOMS: atom_id res chain seq x y z
N MET A 1 -17.76 -120.04 -10.11
CA MET A 1 -18.49 -118.75 -10.16
C MET A 1 -18.35 -117.90 -8.90
N ARG A 2 -18.55 -118.42 -7.68
CA ARG A 2 -18.43 -117.61 -6.43
C ARG A 2 -17.11 -116.84 -6.23
N ARG A 3 -15.96 -117.44 -6.55
CA ARG A 3 -14.64 -116.77 -6.42
C ARG A 3 -14.45 -115.65 -7.44
N VAL A 4 -14.94 -115.82 -8.66
CA VAL A 4 -14.85 -114.80 -9.72
C VAL A 4 -15.70 -113.58 -9.35
N LEU A 5 -16.93 -113.81 -8.86
CA LEU A 5 -17.82 -112.77 -8.34
C LEU A 5 -17.22 -111.99 -7.16
N ALA A 6 -16.53 -112.67 -6.23
CA ALA A 6 -15.89 -112.00 -5.09
C ALA A 6 -14.72 -111.09 -5.52
N VAL A 7 -13.93 -111.51 -6.52
CA VAL A 7 -12.81 -110.73 -7.04
C VAL A 7 -13.29 -109.52 -7.83
N THR A 8 -14.32 -109.65 -8.66
CA THR A 8 -14.90 -108.49 -9.36
C THR A 8 -15.56 -107.51 -8.39
N LEU A 9 -16.23 -107.98 -7.34
CA LEU A 9 -16.80 -107.09 -6.32
C LEU A 9 -15.70 -106.34 -5.55
N ALA A 10 -14.64 -107.03 -5.14
CA ALA A 10 -13.51 -106.41 -4.46
C ALA A 10 -12.78 -105.38 -5.36
N ALA A 11 -12.57 -105.71 -6.64
CA ALA A 11 -11.99 -104.79 -7.61
C ALA A 11 -12.89 -103.55 -7.84
N ALA A 12 -14.21 -103.74 -7.93
CA ALA A 12 -15.16 -102.65 -8.08
C ALA A 12 -15.17 -101.72 -6.85
N VAL A 13 -15.08 -102.26 -5.63
CA VAL A 13 -15.00 -101.48 -4.38
C VAL A 13 -13.69 -100.70 -4.28
N VAL A 14 -12.56 -101.30 -4.63
CA VAL A 14 -11.26 -100.60 -4.62
C VAL A 14 -11.22 -99.49 -5.67
N LEU A 15 -11.74 -99.74 -6.87
CA LEU A 15 -11.83 -98.73 -7.92
C LEU A 15 -12.77 -97.58 -7.52
N SER A 16 -13.94 -97.88 -6.96
CA SER A 16 -14.87 -96.83 -6.51
C SER A 16 -14.32 -96.04 -5.32
N ALA A 17 -13.61 -96.67 -4.37
CA ALA A 17 -12.91 -95.96 -3.31
C ALA A 17 -11.77 -95.07 -3.84
N GLY A 18 -11.01 -95.53 -4.84
CA GLY A 18 -9.96 -94.74 -5.49
C GLY A 18 -10.53 -93.53 -6.25
N VAL A 19 -11.65 -93.70 -6.96
CA VAL A 19 -12.36 -92.60 -7.64
C VAL A 19 -12.90 -91.58 -6.64
N LEU A 20 -13.48 -92.02 -5.51
CA LEU A 20 -13.97 -91.14 -4.45
C LEU A 20 -12.82 -90.37 -3.79
N ALA A 21 -11.70 -91.02 -3.49
CA ALA A 21 -10.52 -90.36 -2.92
C ALA A 21 -9.92 -89.33 -3.89
N ARG A 22 -9.89 -89.61 -5.19
CA ARG A 22 -9.42 -88.64 -6.18
C ARG A 22 -10.40 -87.49 -6.36
N ALA A 23 -11.70 -87.75 -6.35
CA ALA A 23 -12.73 -86.72 -6.40
C ALA A 23 -12.63 -85.76 -5.19
N ASP A 24 -12.45 -86.31 -3.99
CA ASP A 24 -12.26 -85.51 -2.77
C ASP A 24 -10.95 -84.70 -2.80
N ALA A 25 -9.85 -85.28 -3.29
CA ALA A 25 -8.59 -84.56 -3.46
C ALA A 25 -8.72 -83.41 -4.47
N LEU A 26 -9.41 -83.64 -5.60
CA LEU A 26 -9.68 -82.62 -6.61
C LEU A 26 -10.60 -81.51 -6.07
N ASP A 27 -11.60 -81.85 -5.26
CA ASP A 27 -12.48 -80.85 -4.66
C ASP A 27 -11.74 -80.00 -3.61
N ARG A 28 -10.84 -80.61 -2.82
CA ARG A 28 -9.94 -79.87 -1.92
C ARG A 28 -8.98 -78.94 -2.67
N GLU A 29 -8.36 -79.41 -3.75
CA GLU A 29 -7.53 -78.58 -4.63
C GLU A 29 -8.34 -77.42 -5.23
N ARG A 30 -9.56 -77.68 -5.71
CA ARG A 30 -10.47 -76.66 -6.25
C ARG A 30 -10.82 -75.60 -5.21
N VAL A 31 -11.16 -76.00 -3.98
CA VAL A 31 -11.48 -75.08 -2.89
C VAL A 31 -10.28 -74.20 -2.56
N ALA A 32 -9.07 -74.77 -2.51
CA ALA A 32 -7.85 -74.02 -2.27
C ALA A 32 -7.58 -72.98 -3.38
N VAL A 33 -7.71 -73.37 -4.65
CA VAL A 33 -7.53 -72.45 -5.79
C VAL A 33 -8.58 -71.33 -5.81
N VAL A 34 -9.85 -71.63 -5.48
CA VAL A 34 -10.89 -70.60 -5.38
C VAL A 34 -10.61 -69.63 -4.24
N ALA A 35 -10.12 -70.11 -3.09
CA ALA A 35 -9.74 -69.26 -1.98
C ALA A 35 -8.54 -68.36 -2.34
N GLU A 36 -7.52 -68.91 -3.01
CA GLU A 36 -6.36 -68.14 -3.50
C GLU A 36 -6.78 -67.09 -4.53
N PHE A 37 -7.63 -67.44 -5.49
CA PHE A 37 -8.18 -66.48 -6.45
C PHE A 37 -9.01 -65.38 -5.77
N GLY A 38 -9.78 -65.73 -4.74
CA GLY A 38 -10.51 -64.78 -3.92
C GLY A 38 -9.59 -63.79 -3.21
N SER A 39 -8.50 -64.28 -2.60
CA SER A 39 -7.47 -63.45 -1.96
C SER A 39 -6.79 -62.53 -2.97
N LEU A 40 -6.35 -63.07 -4.11
CA LEU A 40 -5.69 -62.28 -5.15
C LEU A 40 -6.62 -61.21 -5.72
N SER A 41 -7.90 -61.52 -5.90
CA SER A 41 -8.89 -60.53 -6.34
C SER A 41 -9.07 -59.41 -5.31
N GLN A 42 -9.07 -59.72 -4.01
CA GLN A 42 -9.12 -58.71 -2.95
C GLN A 42 -7.87 -57.82 -2.96
N GLU A 43 -6.68 -58.42 -2.99
CA GLU A 43 -5.41 -57.68 -3.06
C GLU A 43 -5.35 -56.76 -4.29
N TYR A 44 -5.81 -57.25 -5.44
CA TYR A 44 -5.89 -56.45 -6.67
C TYR A 44 -6.85 -55.26 -6.51
N HIS A 45 -8.01 -55.46 -5.91
CA HIS A 45 -8.97 -54.38 -5.66
C HIS A 45 -8.40 -53.34 -4.69
N GLU A 46 -7.74 -53.75 -3.61
CA GLU A 46 -7.09 -52.85 -2.66
C GLU A 46 -5.95 -52.06 -3.30
N ALA A 47 -5.08 -52.73 -4.08
CA ALA A 47 -3.99 -52.09 -4.80
C ALA A 47 -4.52 -51.05 -5.81
N ARG A 48 -5.61 -51.38 -6.50
CA ARG A 48 -6.28 -50.47 -7.42
C ARG A 48 -6.85 -49.25 -6.70
N GLN A 49 -7.60 -49.43 -5.61
CA GLN A 49 -8.14 -48.32 -4.81
C GLN A 49 -7.04 -47.42 -4.26
N ARG A 50 -5.94 -48.00 -3.79
CA ARG A 50 -4.78 -47.24 -3.32
C ARG A 50 -4.14 -46.42 -4.44
N THR A 51 -4.03 -46.99 -5.64
CA THR A 51 -3.48 -46.29 -6.81
C THR A 51 -4.39 -45.12 -7.20
N GLU A 52 -5.69 -45.34 -7.33
CA GLU A 52 -6.69 -44.29 -7.63
C GLU A 52 -6.65 -43.16 -6.58
N TYR A 53 -6.51 -43.49 -5.29
CA TYR A 53 -6.37 -42.50 -4.22
C TYR A 53 -5.08 -41.68 -4.33
N LEU A 54 -3.95 -42.32 -4.61
CA LEU A 54 -2.66 -41.65 -4.76
C LEU A 54 -2.65 -40.73 -5.98
N GLU A 55 -3.20 -41.18 -7.11
CA GLU A 55 -3.36 -40.36 -8.31
C GLU A 55 -4.19 -39.11 -8.03
N ALA A 56 -5.32 -39.24 -7.35
CA ALA A 56 -6.16 -38.10 -6.95
C ALA A 56 -5.42 -37.14 -6.01
N THR A 57 -4.65 -37.67 -5.05
CA THR A 57 -3.88 -36.87 -4.10
C THR A 57 -2.73 -36.12 -4.78
N ILE A 58 -2.05 -36.75 -5.74
CA ILE A 58 -0.99 -36.12 -6.54
C ILE A 58 -1.59 -35.00 -7.40
N ALA A 59 -2.69 -35.26 -8.11
CA ALA A 59 -3.36 -34.25 -8.92
C ALA A 59 -3.77 -33.03 -8.10
N GLN A 60 -4.28 -33.23 -6.88
CA GLN A 60 -4.61 -32.12 -5.97
C GLN A 60 -3.36 -31.34 -5.54
N ALA A 61 -2.25 -32.03 -5.22
CA ALA A 61 -1.01 -31.39 -4.82
C ALA A 61 -0.35 -30.59 -5.97
N GLU A 62 -0.47 -31.08 -7.21
CA GLU A 62 -0.04 -30.38 -8.42
C GLU A 62 -0.87 -29.12 -8.65
N GLN A 63 -2.20 -29.21 -8.51
CA GLN A 63 -3.09 -28.05 -8.59
C GLN A 63 -2.78 -27.02 -7.51
N ASP A 64 -2.65 -27.42 -6.24
CA ASP A 64 -2.31 -26.52 -5.14
C ASP A 64 -0.96 -25.80 -5.36
N THR A 65 0.01 -26.50 -5.97
CA THR A 65 1.30 -25.92 -6.36
C THR A 65 1.13 -24.89 -7.49
N ALA A 66 0.36 -25.23 -8.52
CA ALA A 66 0.10 -24.35 -9.65
C ALA A 66 -0.63 -23.06 -9.21
N ASP A 67 -1.65 -23.19 -8.36
CA ASP A 67 -2.43 -22.08 -7.81
C ASP A 67 -1.53 -21.12 -7.00
N ARG A 68 -0.67 -21.67 -6.12
CA ARG A 68 0.31 -20.87 -5.36
C ARG A 68 1.30 -20.16 -6.27
N ALA A 69 1.80 -20.84 -7.30
CA ALA A 69 2.71 -20.24 -8.27
C ALA A 69 2.03 -19.07 -9.03
N ALA A 70 0.77 -19.24 -9.41
CA ALA A 70 -0.02 -18.19 -10.08
C ALA A 70 -0.23 -16.98 -9.15
N VAL A 71 -0.56 -17.19 -7.88
CA VAL A 71 -0.68 -16.11 -6.88
C VAL A 71 0.65 -15.39 -6.68
N LEU A 72 1.77 -16.12 -6.57
CA LEU A 72 3.10 -15.52 -6.42
C LEU A 72 3.50 -14.68 -7.64
N ALA A 73 3.12 -15.10 -8.85
CA ALA A 73 3.44 -14.37 -10.08
C ALA A 73 2.82 -12.96 -10.14
N VAL A 74 1.65 -12.76 -9.52
CA VAL A 74 0.93 -11.47 -9.56
C VAL A 74 1.24 -10.53 -8.38
N ARG A 75 1.79 -11.05 -7.27
CA ARG A 75 2.14 -10.24 -6.07
C ARG A 75 3.11 -9.08 -6.30
N PRO A 76 4.12 -9.16 -7.20
CA PRO A 76 5.01 -8.02 -7.46
C PRO A 76 4.27 -6.76 -7.93
N ALA A 77 3.21 -6.91 -8.72
CA ALA A 77 2.39 -5.78 -9.16
C ALA A 77 1.68 -5.10 -7.97
N PHE A 78 1.15 -5.89 -7.04
CA PHE A 78 0.56 -5.37 -5.81
C PHE A 78 1.57 -4.56 -4.97
N VAL A 79 2.81 -5.05 -4.83
CA VAL A 79 3.87 -4.35 -4.09
C VAL A 79 4.25 -3.02 -4.76
N ALA A 80 4.27 -2.99 -6.10
CA ALA A 80 4.51 -1.76 -6.85
C ALA A 80 3.41 -0.72 -6.60
N GLU A 81 2.13 -1.13 -6.58
CA GLU A 81 1.00 -0.25 -6.29
C GLU A 81 1.02 0.27 -4.84
N ILE A 82 1.39 -0.56 -3.86
CA ILE A 82 1.56 -0.09 -2.47
C ILE A 82 2.68 0.97 -2.39
N THR A 83 3.79 0.76 -3.10
CA THR A 83 4.89 1.73 -3.16
C THR A 83 4.46 3.03 -3.84
N ALA A 84 3.63 2.96 -4.89
CA ALA A 84 3.05 4.13 -5.53
C ALA A 84 2.10 4.88 -4.58
N LEU A 85 1.21 4.16 -3.89
CA LEU A 85 0.29 4.74 -2.92
C LEU A 85 1.03 5.43 -1.76
N SER A 86 2.11 4.85 -1.24
CA SER A 86 2.94 5.49 -0.21
C SER A 86 3.47 6.86 -0.66
N ARG A 87 3.97 6.97 -1.89
CA ARG A 87 4.43 8.25 -2.46
C ARG A 87 3.30 9.26 -2.59
N VAL A 88 2.10 8.80 -2.97
CA VAL A 88 0.91 9.66 -3.05
C VAL A 88 0.50 10.15 -1.65
N PHE A 89 0.55 9.30 -0.63
CA PHE A 89 0.28 9.71 0.75
C PHE A 89 1.28 10.72 1.30
N ASP A 90 2.56 10.58 0.96
CA ASP A 90 3.58 11.56 1.34
C ASP A 90 3.27 12.93 0.72
N ASN A 91 2.87 12.95 -0.56
CA ASN A 91 2.47 14.18 -1.25
C ASN A 91 1.15 14.77 -0.72
N ALA A 92 0.27 13.94 -0.17
CA ALA A 92 -1.02 14.34 0.37
C ALA A 92 -0.96 14.89 1.80
N GLN A 93 0.19 14.74 2.48
CA GLN A 93 0.35 15.13 3.87
C GLN A 93 0.05 16.62 4.07
N GLY A 94 -0.87 16.91 5.01
CA GLY A 94 -1.31 18.29 5.30
C GLY A 94 -2.25 18.90 4.26
N MET A 95 -2.55 18.18 3.16
CA MET A 95 -3.43 18.66 2.09
C MET A 95 -4.76 17.90 2.05
N VAL A 96 -4.73 16.59 2.31
CA VAL A 96 -5.88 15.69 2.20
C VAL A 96 -5.89 14.75 3.41
N ASP A 97 -7.05 14.55 4.03
CA ASP A 97 -7.23 13.50 5.04
C ASP A 97 -7.20 12.12 4.37
N THR A 98 -6.16 11.35 4.69
CA THR A 98 -5.90 10.02 4.11
C THR A 98 -6.27 8.87 5.05
N ALA A 99 -6.86 9.12 6.22
CA ALA A 99 -7.11 8.08 7.24
C ALA A 99 -7.95 6.91 6.70
N SER A 100 -9.07 7.20 6.03
CA SER A 100 -9.93 6.18 5.43
C SER A 100 -9.26 5.43 4.27
N HIS A 101 -8.42 6.13 3.49
CA HIS A 101 -7.67 5.54 2.38
C HIS A 101 -6.58 4.59 2.90
N ARG A 102 -5.91 4.94 3.99
CA ARG A 102 -4.94 4.08 4.68
C ARG A 102 -5.61 2.83 5.24
N ALA A 103 -6.79 2.95 5.85
CA ALA A 103 -7.56 1.80 6.32
C ALA A 103 -7.94 0.85 5.18
N ALA A 104 -8.40 1.39 4.05
CA ALA A 104 -8.72 0.59 2.86
C ALA A 104 -7.49 -0.13 2.28
N ALA A 105 -6.34 0.55 2.21
CA ALA A 105 -5.09 -0.05 1.75
C ALA A 105 -4.57 -1.15 2.69
N LEU A 106 -4.77 -1.00 4.01
CA LEU A 106 -4.47 -2.06 4.98
C LEU A 106 -5.38 -3.27 4.81
N SER A 107 -6.66 -3.05 4.56
CA SER A 107 -7.60 -4.14 4.25
C SER A 107 -7.19 -4.90 2.99
N ALA A 108 -6.81 -4.20 1.91
CA ALA A 108 -6.31 -4.83 0.69
C ALA A 108 -5.02 -5.65 0.92
N GLN A 109 -4.09 -5.16 1.75
CA GLN A 109 -2.89 -5.91 2.14
C GLN A 109 -3.23 -7.19 2.90
N GLN A 110 -4.19 -7.14 3.84
CA GLN A 110 -4.64 -8.33 4.57
C GLN A 110 -5.27 -9.36 3.64
N THR A 111 -6.06 -8.93 2.65
CA THR A 111 -6.62 -9.82 1.61
C THR A 111 -5.51 -10.52 0.83
N VAL A 112 -4.48 -9.80 0.36
CA VAL A 112 -3.36 -10.40 -0.40
C VAL A 112 -2.50 -11.33 0.45
N LEU A 113 -2.30 -11.01 1.75
CA LEU A 113 -1.56 -11.86 2.67
C LEU A 113 -2.28 -13.20 2.93
N ALA A 114 -3.61 -13.18 2.99
CA ALA A 114 -4.42 -14.37 3.21
C ALA A 114 -4.61 -15.24 1.95
N GLU A 115 -4.46 -14.65 0.75
CA GLU A 115 -4.70 -15.34 -0.52
C GLU A 115 -3.55 -16.29 -0.88
N SER A 116 -3.89 -17.53 -1.23
CA SER A 116 -2.94 -18.60 -1.58
C SER A 116 -3.35 -19.44 -2.78
N ARG A 117 -4.54 -19.22 -3.35
CA ARG A 117 -5.12 -20.04 -4.41
C ARG A 117 -5.56 -19.22 -5.62
N ASP A 118 -6.23 -18.09 -5.40
CA ASP A 118 -6.85 -17.32 -6.48
C ASP A 118 -6.03 -16.06 -6.85
N PRO A 119 -5.32 -16.04 -7.99
CA PRO A 119 -4.61 -14.84 -8.45
C PRO A 119 -5.54 -13.67 -8.81
N ALA A 120 -6.83 -13.92 -9.08
CA ALA A 120 -7.80 -12.87 -9.36
C ALA A 120 -8.07 -12.01 -8.12
N THR A 121 -8.08 -12.60 -6.92
CA THR A 121 -8.18 -11.86 -5.65
C THR A 121 -7.03 -10.85 -5.50
N VAL A 122 -5.79 -11.26 -5.79
CA VAL A 122 -4.63 -10.36 -5.73
C VAL A 122 -4.71 -9.26 -6.79
N THR A 123 -5.18 -9.60 -8.00
CA THR A 123 -5.39 -8.64 -9.08
C THR A 123 -6.45 -7.59 -8.72
N ALA A 124 -7.55 -8.00 -8.10
CA ALA A 124 -8.60 -7.10 -7.64
C ALA A 124 -8.12 -6.19 -6.49
N ALA A 125 -7.36 -6.73 -5.53
CA ALA A 125 -6.72 -5.94 -4.49
C ALA A 125 -5.73 -4.93 -5.06
N THR A 126 -4.98 -5.31 -6.11
CA THR A 126 -4.06 -4.42 -6.84
C THR A 126 -4.82 -3.26 -7.48
N ALA A 127 -5.91 -3.54 -8.20
CA ALA A 127 -6.77 -2.51 -8.78
C ALA A 127 -7.39 -1.58 -7.73
N THR A 128 -7.72 -2.11 -6.55
CA THR A 128 -8.22 -1.31 -5.42
C THR A 128 -7.17 -0.32 -4.92
N VAL A 129 -5.93 -0.76 -4.72
CA VAL A 129 -4.82 0.10 -4.31
C VAL A 129 -4.53 1.17 -5.37
N HIS A 130 -4.54 0.77 -6.64
CA HIS A 130 -4.39 1.70 -7.76
C HIS A 130 -5.46 2.80 -7.75
N ALA A 131 -6.74 2.44 -7.61
CA ALA A 131 -7.84 3.39 -7.54
C ALA A 131 -7.74 4.33 -6.32
N LEU A 132 -7.23 3.83 -5.17
CA LEU A 132 -6.95 4.68 -4.00
C LEU A 132 -5.85 5.71 -4.31
N ALA A 133 -4.79 5.30 -5.00
CA ALA A 133 -3.71 6.20 -5.40
C ALA A 133 -4.19 7.29 -6.37
N GLU A 134 -4.98 6.93 -7.39
CA GLU A 134 -5.57 7.90 -8.33
C GLU A 134 -6.51 8.88 -7.62
N LYS A 135 -7.34 8.39 -6.71
CA LYS A 135 -8.29 9.22 -5.96
C LYS A 135 -7.58 10.26 -5.11
N VAL A 136 -6.58 9.85 -4.34
CA VAL A 136 -5.81 10.77 -3.50
C VAL A 136 -4.97 11.71 -4.37
N GLY A 137 -4.37 11.22 -5.46
CA GLY A 137 -3.65 12.04 -6.43
C GLY A 137 -4.52 13.14 -7.04
N THR A 138 -5.77 12.82 -7.40
CA THR A 138 -6.74 13.79 -7.91
C THR A 138 -7.13 14.83 -6.85
N GLN A 139 -7.32 14.41 -5.60
CA GLN A 139 -7.59 15.34 -4.49
C GLN A 139 -6.42 16.30 -4.26
N VAL A 140 -5.18 15.80 -4.27
CA VAL A 140 -3.98 16.63 -4.17
C VAL A 140 -3.89 17.60 -5.34
N ALA A 141 -4.06 17.14 -6.57
CA ALA A 141 -4.04 18.00 -7.76
C ALA A 141 -5.12 19.09 -7.71
N SER A 142 -6.31 18.77 -7.21
CA SER A 142 -7.40 19.74 -7.01
C SER A 142 -7.02 20.81 -5.99
N VAL A 143 -6.44 20.42 -4.85
CA VAL A 143 -5.94 21.37 -3.85
C VAL A 143 -4.82 22.25 -4.43
N GLN A 144 -3.90 21.68 -5.22
CA GLN A 144 -2.81 22.42 -5.88
C GLN A 144 -3.33 23.38 -6.97
N ALA A 145 -4.35 22.98 -7.72
CA ALA A 145 -5.00 23.84 -8.69
C ALA A 145 -5.72 25.00 -7.99
N ALA A 146 -6.43 24.73 -6.89
CA ALA A 146 -7.05 25.75 -6.05
C ALA A 146 -6.02 26.68 -5.38
N GLN A 147 -4.84 26.17 -5.03
CA GLN A 147 -3.69 26.97 -4.56
C GLN A 147 -3.18 27.95 -5.62
N SER A 148 -3.24 27.55 -6.89
CA SER A 148 -2.76 28.34 -8.03
C SER A 148 -3.79 29.35 -8.53
N ALA A 149 -5.08 29.07 -8.34
CA ALA A 149 -6.19 29.96 -8.67
C ALA A 149 -6.47 30.91 -7.49
N GLY A 150 -5.93 32.14 -7.55
CA GLY A 150 -6.30 33.20 -6.61
C GLY A 150 -7.82 33.51 -6.64
N PRO A 151 -8.34 34.28 -5.67
CA PRO A 151 -9.74 34.71 -5.69
C PRO A 151 -10.00 35.49 -6.98
N GLY A 152 -10.99 35.07 -7.77
CA GLY A 152 -11.24 35.58 -9.11
C GLY A 152 -11.21 37.11 -9.21
N GLY A 153 -10.48 37.62 -10.22
CA GLY A 153 -10.15 39.03 -10.40
C GLY A 153 -8.66 39.22 -10.70
N PRO A 154 -8.20 40.45 -11.02
CA PRO A 154 -6.77 40.73 -11.12
C PRO A 154 -6.10 40.44 -9.77
N ALA A 155 -4.90 39.84 -9.79
CA ALA A 155 -4.18 39.46 -8.57
C ALA A 155 -3.64 40.67 -7.76
N TRP A 156 -4.01 41.88 -8.18
CA TRP A 156 -3.64 43.16 -7.60
C TRP A 156 -4.81 44.14 -7.67
N THR A 157 -4.80 45.11 -6.76
CA THR A 157 -5.80 46.19 -6.73
C THR A 157 -5.10 47.54 -6.66
N SER A 158 -4.40 47.85 -5.57
CA SER A 158 -3.76 49.15 -5.35
C SER A 158 -2.29 49.20 -5.74
N SER A 159 -1.58 48.06 -5.75
CA SER A 159 -0.16 48.02 -6.13
C SER A 159 0.09 48.17 -7.64
N GLY A 160 -0.93 47.92 -8.46
CA GLY A 160 -0.82 47.90 -9.91
C GLY A 160 -0.02 46.69 -10.45
N PRO A 161 0.05 46.53 -11.78
CA PRO A 161 0.72 45.38 -12.41
C PRO A 161 2.22 45.32 -12.09
N ASP A 162 2.91 46.46 -12.06
CA ASP A 162 4.35 46.52 -11.75
C ASP A 162 4.63 46.23 -10.28
N GLY A 163 3.78 46.73 -9.37
CA GLY A 163 3.87 46.43 -7.95
C GLY A 163 3.65 44.94 -7.67
N TYR A 164 2.64 44.33 -8.31
CA TYR A 164 2.42 42.89 -8.26
C TYR A 164 3.64 42.11 -8.77
N ALA A 165 4.13 42.45 -9.97
CA ALA A 165 5.29 41.79 -10.57
C ALA A 165 6.52 41.87 -9.66
N ARG A 166 6.70 42.97 -8.94
CA ARG A 166 7.78 43.15 -7.97
C ARG A 166 7.63 42.21 -6.76
N VAL A 167 6.44 42.11 -6.16
CA VAL A 167 6.20 41.19 -5.04
C VAL A 167 6.31 39.73 -5.49
N ARG A 168 5.80 39.42 -6.68
CA ARG A 168 5.93 38.09 -7.32
C ARG A 168 7.40 37.72 -7.52
N ALA A 169 8.20 38.61 -8.10
CA ALA A 169 9.63 38.37 -8.30
C ALA A 169 10.38 38.18 -6.98
N ALA A 170 10.02 38.92 -5.93
CA ALA A 170 10.57 38.71 -4.59
C ALA A 170 10.19 37.32 -4.03
N LEU A 171 8.94 36.89 -4.21
CA LEU A 171 8.50 35.56 -3.79
C LEU A 171 9.16 34.44 -4.59
N ASP A 172 9.37 34.63 -5.90
CA ASP A 172 10.10 33.67 -6.74
C ASP A 172 11.56 33.56 -6.33
N LEU A 173 12.21 34.71 -6.05
CA LEU A 173 13.60 34.78 -5.60
C LEU A 173 13.84 33.98 -4.32
N VAL A 174 12.91 34.04 -3.37
CA VAL A 174 13.01 33.29 -2.11
C VAL A 174 12.57 31.82 -2.24
N GLY A 175 12.25 31.35 -3.46
CA GLY A 175 11.88 29.96 -3.75
C GLY A 175 10.39 29.64 -3.65
N GLY A 176 9.52 30.66 -3.72
CA GLY A 176 8.06 30.54 -3.69
C GLY A 176 7.42 30.41 -5.08
N GLY A 177 8.18 29.98 -6.09
CA GLY A 177 7.66 29.69 -7.42
C GLY A 177 6.49 28.69 -7.35
N GLY A 178 5.37 29.01 -8.00
CA GLY A 178 4.15 28.19 -7.96
C GLY A 178 3.26 28.38 -6.73
N VAL A 179 3.67 29.16 -5.72
CA VAL A 179 2.78 29.56 -4.62
C VAL A 179 1.85 30.66 -5.10
N GLY A 180 0.54 30.50 -4.93
CA GLY A 180 -0.44 31.52 -5.27
C GLY A 180 -0.17 32.82 -4.53
N LEU A 181 -0.23 33.96 -5.24
CA LEU A 181 0.04 35.29 -4.69
C LEU A 181 -1.03 36.25 -5.15
N TYR A 182 -1.63 37.00 -4.21
CA TYR A 182 -2.57 38.06 -4.53
C TYR A 182 -2.62 39.17 -3.49
N GLU A 183 -3.02 40.36 -3.95
CA GLU A 183 -3.16 41.52 -3.11
C GLU A 183 -4.48 41.47 -2.31
N SER A 184 -4.42 41.80 -1.03
CA SER A 184 -5.57 41.92 -0.15
C SER A 184 -5.30 43.03 0.87
N SER A 185 -6.31 43.87 1.12
CA SER A 185 -6.28 44.87 2.19
C SER A 185 -6.39 44.26 3.59
N SER A 186 -6.79 42.98 3.68
CA SER A 186 -6.92 42.25 4.95
C SER A 186 -6.14 40.95 4.94
N CYS A 187 -5.35 40.77 5.99
CA CYS A 187 -4.65 39.53 6.29
C CYS A 187 -5.18 38.95 7.61
N ALA A 188 -5.98 37.89 7.52
CA ALA A 188 -6.62 37.20 8.64
C ALA A 188 -7.32 38.13 9.67
N GLY A 189 -7.93 39.23 9.22
CA GLY A 189 -8.61 40.19 10.10
C GLY A 189 -7.71 41.21 10.81
N GLY A 190 -6.40 41.22 10.51
CA GLY A 190 -5.42 42.13 11.10
C GLY A 190 -4.73 43.06 10.09
N ASN A 191 -3.77 43.84 10.60
CA ASN A 191 -2.95 44.81 9.86
C ASN A 191 -1.61 44.24 9.37
N ALA A 192 -1.49 42.91 9.30
CA ALA A 192 -0.27 42.28 8.83
C ALA A 192 0.03 42.69 7.38
N PRO A 193 1.30 42.93 7.04
CA PRO A 193 1.71 43.37 5.70
C PRO A 193 1.54 42.28 4.64
N ALA A 194 1.65 41.03 5.05
CA ALA A 194 1.37 39.85 4.27
C ALA A 194 0.88 38.74 5.21
N CYS A 195 0.34 37.66 4.65
CA CYS A 195 -0.08 36.49 5.40
C CYS A 195 -0.19 35.28 4.47
N ALA A 196 0.36 34.16 4.91
CA ALA A 196 0.11 32.86 4.34
C ALA A 196 -1.24 32.28 4.80
N ASN A 197 -1.87 31.50 3.93
CA ASN A 197 -3.06 30.73 4.29
C ASN A 197 -2.75 29.23 4.22
N SER A 198 -3.41 28.44 5.07
CA SER A 198 -3.30 26.97 5.06
C SER A 198 -3.72 26.35 3.72
N ASN A 199 -4.53 27.05 2.93
CA ASN A 199 -4.86 26.70 1.55
C ASN A 199 -3.74 27.02 0.55
N GLY A 200 -2.51 27.30 1.00
CA GLY A 200 -1.29 27.29 0.18
C GLY A 200 -1.05 28.52 -0.72
N TYR A 201 -1.61 29.67 -0.36
CA TYR A 201 -1.35 30.94 -1.04
C TYR A 201 -0.89 32.01 -0.04
N ILE A 202 -0.29 33.08 -0.57
CA ILE A 202 0.15 34.26 0.19
C ILE A 202 -0.70 35.46 -0.25
N LYS A 203 -1.25 36.16 0.73
CA LYS A 203 -1.85 37.49 0.55
C LYS A 203 -0.84 38.55 0.93
N TYR A 204 -0.92 39.69 0.26
CA TYR A 204 -0.09 40.84 0.62
C TYR A 204 -0.85 42.16 0.52
N ARG A 205 -0.46 43.16 1.32
CA ARG A 205 -1.03 44.51 1.25
C ARG A 205 -0.30 45.32 0.18
N GLY A 206 -1.03 46.10 -0.62
CA GLY A 206 -0.46 46.77 -1.80
C GLY A 206 0.73 47.71 -1.54
N ASP A 207 0.80 48.34 -0.37
CA ASP A 207 1.90 49.24 0.02
C ASP A 207 3.26 48.54 0.17
N ILE A 208 3.29 47.23 0.44
CA ILE A 208 4.56 46.51 0.60
C ILE A 208 5.34 46.44 -0.72
N ALA A 209 4.64 46.60 -1.85
CA ALA A 209 5.25 46.70 -3.16
C ALA A 209 6.18 47.93 -3.28
N ASN A 210 6.18 48.85 -2.32
CA ASN A 210 7.09 50.01 -2.25
C ASN A 210 8.19 49.86 -1.17
N TRP A 211 8.26 48.73 -0.46
CA TRP A 211 9.29 48.50 0.55
C TRP A 211 10.68 48.35 -0.07
N SER A 212 11.74 48.45 0.74
CA SER A 212 13.10 48.12 0.29
C SER A 212 13.17 46.65 -0.13
N ALA A 213 14.07 46.32 -1.07
CA ALA A 213 14.21 44.96 -1.58
C ALA A 213 14.48 43.93 -0.46
N GLY A 214 15.38 44.26 0.48
CA GLY A 214 15.66 43.38 1.62
C GLY A 214 14.44 43.12 2.50
N ARG A 215 13.64 44.16 2.80
CA ARG A 215 12.43 44.02 3.61
C ARG A 215 11.34 43.24 2.86
N LEU A 216 11.20 43.47 1.56
CA LEU A 216 10.23 42.74 0.73
C LEU A 216 10.60 41.25 0.61
N ASN A 217 11.88 40.94 0.39
CA ASN A 217 12.36 39.57 0.31
C ASN A 217 12.21 38.86 1.66
N TRP A 218 12.52 39.52 2.79
CA TRP A 218 12.24 38.96 4.12
C TRP A 218 10.75 38.64 4.29
N ALA A 219 9.85 39.57 3.94
CA ALA A 219 8.42 39.34 4.07
C ALA A 219 7.98 38.13 3.25
N MET A 220 8.44 38.00 2.00
CA MET A 220 8.10 36.84 1.16
C MET A 220 8.70 35.54 1.69
N ALA A 221 9.94 35.55 2.20
CA ALA A 221 10.56 34.37 2.80
C ALA A 221 9.84 33.94 4.09
N HIS A 222 9.40 34.91 4.90
CA HIS A 222 8.64 34.70 6.12
C HIS A 222 7.27 34.08 5.83
N GLU A 223 6.49 34.65 4.90
CA GLU A 223 5.19 34.07 4.54
C GLU A 223 5.34 32.69 3.88
N LEU A 224 6.37 32.51 3.06
CA LEU A 224 6.67 31.20 2.51
C LEU A 224 7.01 30.18 3.60
N ALA A 225 7.64 30.60 4.70
CA ALA A 225 7.91 29.72 5.84
C ALA A 225 6.61 29.21 6.46
N HIS A 226 5.60 30.07 6.63
CA HIS A 226 4.29 29.65 7.10
C HIS A 226 3.62 28.63 6.18
N ILE A 227 3.74 28.79 4.85
CA ILE A 227 3.25 27.77 3.89
C ILE A 227 3.88 26.40 4.17
N TYR A 228 5.18 26.36 4.48
CA TYR A 228 5.86 25.12 4.82
C TYR A 228 5.50 24.59 6.21
N GLN A 229 5.31 25.46 7.20
CA GLN A 229 4.80 25.08 8.52
C GLN A 229 3.41 24.41 8.42
N PHE A 230 2.51 24.94 7.58
CA PHE A 230 1.18 24.35 7.39
C PHE A 230 1.24 22.92 6.85
N ARG A 231 2.21 22.59 5.98
CA ARG A 231 2.40 21.23 5.46
C ARG A 231 2.76 20.21 6.54
N VAL A 232 3.47 20.67 7.58
CA VAL A 232 3.95 19.82 8.68
C VAL A 232 3.22 20.12 10.00
N TRP A 233 2.08 20.83 9.97
CA TRP A 233 1.47 21.40 11.18
C TRP A 233 1.23 20.39 12.30
N GLY A 234 0.76 19.18 11.97
CA GLY A 234 0.55 18.11 12.95
C GLY A 234 1.85 17.65 13.61
N ALA A 235 2.87 17.36 12.80
CA ALA A 235 4.20 16.98 13.28
C ALA A 235 4.85 18.10 14.10
N LEU A 236 4.78 19.32 13.58
CA LEU A 236 5.32 20.53 14.19
C LEU A 236 4.73 20.77 15.58
N THR A 237 3.41 20.78 15.71
CA THR A 237 2.71 21.03 16.98
C THR A 237 2.87 19.90 17.99
N SER A 238 3.18 18.69 17.54
CA SER A 238 3.54 17.56 18.42
C SER A 238 5.02 17.53 18.86
N SER A 239 5.86 18.39 18.28
CA SER A 239 7.31 18.34 18.51
C SER A 239 7.72 19.01 19.82
N GLY A 240 8.36 18.24 20.71
CA GLY A 240 8.98 18.79 21.92
C GLY A 240 10.11 19.78 21.63
N ALA A 241 10.80 19.63 20.50
CA ALA A 241 11.84 20.57 20.06
C ALA A 241 11.24 21.91 19.61
N TYR A 242 10.10 21.89 18.92
CA TYR A 242 9.38 23.12 18.58
C TYR A 242 8.95 23.88 19.83
N ALA A 243 8.38 23.18 20.81
CA ALA A 243 7.99 23.76 22.08
C ALA A 243 9.18 24.35 22.86
N SER A 244 10.32 23.65 22.93
CA SER A 244 11.47 24.09 23.71
C SER A 244 12.29 25.20 23.02
N MET A 245 12.46 25.13 21.70
CA MET A 245 13.28 26.07 20.94
C MET A 245 12.52 27.33 20.53
N PHE A 246 11.21 27.23 20.29
CA PHE A 246 10.39 28.32 19.76
C PHE A 246 9.19 28.68 20.64
N GLY A 247 8.99 28.03 21.79
CA GLY A 247 7.88 28.36 22.69
C GLY A 247 6.49 28.11 22.08
N ASN A 248 6.40 27.24 21.06
CA ASN A 248 5.23 27.07 20.21
C ASN A 248 4.81 28.30 19.39
N ASP A 249 5.74 29.25 19.17
CA ASP A 249 5.48 30.48 18.40
C ASP A 249 5.78 30.27 16.88
N PRO A 250 4.75 30.21 16.03
CA PRO A 250 4.93 30.01 14.59
C PRO A 250 5.54 31.23 13.89
N GLU A 251 5.33 32.43 14.41
CA GLU A 251 5.87 33.69 13.88
C GLU A 251 7.37 33.77 14.14
N PHE A 252 7.80 33.40 15.35
CA PHE A 252 9.22 33.33 15.68
C PHE A 252 9.94 32.27 14.83
N LEU A 253 9.32 31.09 14.65
CA LEU A 253 9.85 30.06 13.77
C LEU A 253 9.92 30.53 12.31
N ALA A 254 8.90 31.22 11.79
CA ALA A 254 8.89 31.72 10.41
C ALA A 254 10.00 32.76 10.18
N ASN A 255 10.26 33.64 11.16
CA ASN A 255 11.41 34.54 11.14
C ASN A 255 12.73 33.78 11.08
N CYS A 256 12.88 32.73 11.89
CA CYS A 256 14.10 31.92 11.88
C CYS A 256 14.29 31.16 10.55
N MET A 257 13.21 30.65 9.98
CA MET A 257 13.22 30.01 8.67
C MET A 257 13.62 30.99 7.55
N ALA A 258 13.21 32.25 7.63
CA ALA A 258 13.64 33.30 6.70
C ALA A 258 15.14 33.64 6.84
N VAL A 259 15.67 33.66 8.07
CA VAL A 259 17.10 33.82 8.35
C VAL A 259 17.92 32.72 7.69
N VAL A 260 17.49 31.46 7.80
CA VAL A 260 18.16 30.29 7.17
C VAL A 260 18.25 30.42 5.65
N ARG A 261 17.29 31.09 5.01
CA ARG A 261 17.32 31.37 3.55
C ARG A 261 18.11 32.62 3.17
N GLY A 262 18.75 33.29 4.13
CA GLY A 262 19.55 34.49 3.89
C GLY A 262 18.74 35.79 3.85
N TYR A 263 17.49 35.78 4.34
CA TYR A 263 16.62 36.95 4.37
C TYR A 263 16.25 37.31 5.82
N PRO A 264 17.20 37.82 6.62
CA PRO A 264 16.96 38.12 8.03
C PRO A 264 15.99 39.31 8.20
N GLY A 265 15.09 39.18 9.17
CA GLY A 265 14.22 40.25 9.65
C GLY A 265 14.79 40.97 10.86
N SER A 266 13.92 41.66 11.61
CA SER A 266 14.27 42.30 12.89
C SER A 266 14.37 41.32 14.05
N VAL A 267 13.83 40.11 13.91
CA VAL A 267 13.88 39.05 14.93
C VAL A 267 14.92 38.01 14.50
N GLY A 268 15.94 37.80 15.34
CA GLY A 268 17.00 36.82 15.11
C GLY A 268 16.76 35.51 15.87
N CYS A 269 17.45 34.46 15.44
CA CYS A 269 17.48 33.16 16.13
C CYS A 269 18.91 32.62 16.19
N ASN A 270 19.20 31.77 17.18
CA ASN A 270 20.53 31.20 17.40
C ASN A 270 20.84 30.04 16.43
N GLY A 271 22.07 29.53 16.47
CA GLY A 271 22.53 28.49 15.54
C GLY A 271 21.72 27.18 15.61
N ASP A 272 21.33 26.76 16.80
CA ASP A 272 20.54 25.52 16.99
C ASP A 272 19.12 25.68 16.44
N GLN A 273 18.50 26.83 16.68
CA GLN A 273 17.20 27.18 16.11
C GLN A 273 17.26 27.23 14.57
N GLN A 274 18.31 27.82 13.99
CA GLN A 274 18.51 27.85 12.53
C GLN A 274 18.69 26.45 11.95
N ALA A 275 19.52 25.61 12.58
CA ALA A 275 19.74 24.25 12.14
C ALA A 275 18.44 23.44 12.15
N TRP A 276 17.65 23.55 13.22
CA TRP A 276 16.36 22.86 13.31
C TRP A 276 15.33 23.41 12.30
N ALA A 277 15.20 24.74 12.19
CA ALA A 277 14.29 25.40 11.26
C ALA A 277 14.60 25.07 9.79
N SER A 278 15.87 24.84 9.46
CA SER A 278 16.29 24.41 8.12
C SER A 278 15.66 23.08 7.69
N GLY A 279 15.41 22.18 8.66
CA GLY A 279 14.80 20.87 8.41
C GLY A 279 13.38 20.96 7.87
N ILE A 280 12.63 22.02 8.18
CA ILE A 280 11.27 22.21 7.68
C ILE A 280 11.27 22.49 6.17
N TRP A 281 12.25 23.26 5.67
CA TRP A 281 12.36 23.56 4.24
C TRP A 281 12.58 22.32 3.37
N VAL A 282 13.26 21.30 3.91
CA VAL A 282 13.63 20.06 3.21
C VAL A 282 12.75 18.87 3.59
N GLY A 283 11.71 19.08 4.41
CA GLY A 283 10.79 18.01 4.83
C GLY A 283 11.40 16.97 5.77
N ALA A 284 12.43 17.36 6.54
CA ALA A 284 13.08 16.52 7.55
C ALA A 284 12.28 16.47 8.87
N VAL A 285 11.40 17.44 9.10
CA VAL A 285 10.45 17.44 10.24
C VAL A 285 9.17 16.71 9.81
N ARG A 286 8.85 15.60 10.46
CA ARG A 286 7.73 14.70 10.13
C ARG A 286 7.02 14.19 11.38
#